data_AF-A0AAU0QCE1-F1
#
_entry.id   AF-A0AAU0QCE1-F1
#
_cell.length_a   1.000
_cell.length_b   1.000
_cell.length_c   1.000
_cell.angle_alpha   90.00
_cell.angle_beta   90.00
_cell.angle_gamma   90.00
#
_symmetry.space_group_name_H-M   'P 1'
#
loop_
_entity.id
_entity.type
_entity.pdbx_description
1 polymer ?
#
loop_
_entity_poly.entity_id
_entity_poly.type
_entity_poly.pdbx_seq_one_letter_code
_entity_poly.pdbx_strand_id
1 'polypeptide(L)'
;MNLFNTVAPPTGGAEHLPTPIPVEAAGRLRDVAAFFASVQGVTADAPLRPIVEPRLVLVSGGRAEADTAGTTEITDDAASTATGPRDVAAQLLEQFHAGTGPTLAFAEATGIATELVESPSPSSFEEALSLGIRTADAHADRGVDLVLPASLGHGDEEEALALLGLLCSEEPVAVVGFHGTSDKRWSQRVSRVRDLMFSARDHRGSAADILRHLANPAMITLVGFLAQSASRRTPILLDTTVTCVAACYAQALAPGARDWMLAGQLTPQAGHLLAVRHLGLTPLFALNMPLGMGTGAASAMPLIRAATTLYAR
;
A
#
# COMPACT_ATOMS: atom_id res chain seq x y z
N MET A 1 22.63 7.96 8.58
CA MET A 1 22.94 7.08 7.44
C MET A 1 21.69 7.07 6.56
N ASN A 2 21.77 7.51 5.30
CA ASN A 2 20.60 7.47 4.41
C ASN A 2 20.33 6.01 4.03
N LEU A 3 19.13 5.51 4.32
CA LEU A 3 18.75 4.12 4.05
C LEU A 3 18.56 3.85 2.56
N PHE A 4 18.10 4.85 1.82
CA PHE A 4 17.94 4.83 0.37
C PHE A 4 18.53 6.11 -0.25
N ASN A 5 18.84 6.04 -1.55
CA ASN A 5 19.17 7.20 -2.34
C ASN A 5 17.90 7.90 -2.85
N THR A 6 18.02 9.16 -3.26
CA THR A 6 16.97 9.84 -4.02
C THR A 6 16.66 9.05 -5.30
N VAL A 7 15.38 8.79 -5.55
CA VAL A 7 14.90 8.08 -6.72
C VAL A 7 14.69 9.09 -7.84
N ALA A 8 15.26 8.82 -9.01
CA ALA A 8 15.00 9.64 -10.18
C ALA A 8 13.54 9.47 -10.61
N PRO A 9 12.80 10.57 -10.89
CA PRO A 9 11.45 10.46 -11.41
C PRO A 9 11.47 9.74 -12.77
N PRO A 10 10.38 9.07 -13.16
CA PRO A 10 10.21 8.57 -14.51
C PRO A 10 10.42 9.68 -15.55
N THR A 11 11.00 9.33 -16.69
CA THR A 11 11.33 10.30 -17.76
C THR A 11 10.41 10.13 -18.96
N GLY A 12 9.97 11.23 -19.54
CA GLY A 12 8.96 11.25 -20.61
C GLY A 12 7.55 11.43 -20.06
N GLY A 13 6.57 11.47 -20.95
CA GLY A 13 5.19 11.76 -20.55
C GLY A 13 4.19 11.64 -21.69
N ALA A 14 3.06 12.32 -21.54
CA ALA A 14 1.94 12.29 -22.47
C ALA A 14 2.29 12.83 -23.88
N GLU A 15 3.42 13.51 -24.02
CA GLU A 15 3.99 14.02 -25.27
C GLU A 15 4.54 12.92 -26.19
N HIS A 16 4.83 11.74 -25.65
CA HIS A 16 5.30 10.58 -26.43
C HIS A 16 4.18 9.60 -26.77
N LEU A 17 2.96 9.84 -26.27
CA LEU A 17 1.83 8.99 -26.56
C LEU A 17 1.22 9.32 -27.92
N PRO A 18 0.84 8.30 -28.73
CA PRO A 18 -0.03 8.54 -29.87
C PRO A 18 -1.35 9.17 -29.38
N THR A 19 -2.04 9.91 -30.24
CA THR A 19 -3.30 10.58 -29.85
C THR A 19 -4.47 9.96 -30.62
N PRO A 20 -4.86 8.70 -30.33
CA PRO A 20 -5.88 7.98 -31.09
C PRO A 20 -7.28 8.58 -30.90
N ILE A 21 -7.48 9.31 -29.81
CA ILE A 21 -8.71 10.04 -29.48
C ILE A 21 -8.35 11.44 -28.94
N PRO A 22 -9.22 12.45 -29.10
CA PRO A 22 -9.02 13.77 -28.52
C PRO A 22 -8.79 13.70 -27.00
N VAL A 23 -7.94 14.58 -26.48
CA VAL A 23 -7.53 14.59 -25.06
C VAL A 23 -8.75 14.73 -24.14
N GLU A 24 -9.68 15.59 -24.53
CA GLU A 24 -10.93 15.87 -23.83
C GLU A 24 -11.84 14.64 -23.78
N ALA A 25 -11.72 13.73 -24.76
CA ALA A 25 -12.49 12.49 -24.83
C ALA A 25 -11.80 11.33 -24.06
N ALA A 26 -10.46 11.32 -24.00
CA ALA A 26 -9.70 10.30 -23.28
C ALA A 26 -9.82 10.42 -21.76
N GLY A 27 -9.93 11.66 -21.26
CA GLY A 27 -9.92 11.97 -19.84
C GLY A 27 -8.73 11.31 -19.13
N ARG A 28 -9.00 10.73 -17.96
CA ARG A 28 -7.97 10.16 -17.09
C ARG A 28 -7.32 8.87 -17.60
N LEU A 29 -7.88 8.21 -18.62
CA LEU A 29 -7.19 7.07 -19.24
C LEU A 29 -5.89 7.51 -19.91
N ARG A 30 -5.83 8.75 -20.41
CA ARG A 30 -4.59 9.33 -20.93
C ARG A 30 -3.54 9.52 -19.82
N ASP A 31 -3.95 9.97 -18.64
CA ASP A 31 -3.03 10.16 -17.51
C ASP A 31 -2.40 8.83 -17.08
N VAL A 32 -3.20 7.75 -17.06
CA VAL A 32 -2.70 6.38 -16.78
C VAL A 32 -1.71 5.94 -17.86
N ALA A 33 -2.04 6.11 -19.13
CA ALA A 33 -1.13 5.78 -20.22
C ALA A 33 0.16 6.62 -20.15
N ALA A 34 0.08 7.89 -19.76
CA ALA A 34 1.21 8.80 -19.66
C ALA A 34 2.15 8.40 -18.53
N PHE A 35 1.58 8.00 -17.38
CA PHE A 35 2.33 7.38 -16.31
C PHE A 35 3.11 6.16 -16.83
N PHE A 36 2.44 5.22 -17.50
CA PHE A 36 3.13 4.03 -18.02
C PHE A 36 4.16 4.34 -19.11
N ALA A 37 3.94 5.37 -19.94
CA ALA A 37 4.93 5.83 -20.90
C ALA A 37 6.20 6.34 -20.19
N SER A 38 6.02 7.13 -19.14
CA SER A 38 7.14 7.69 -18.36
C SER A 38 7.96 6.61 -17.64
N VAL A 39 7.32 5.65 -16.98
CA VAL A 39 8.02 4.58 -16.22
C VAL A 39 8.70 3.57 -17.14
N GLN A 40 8.17 3.38 -18.36
CA GLN A 40 8.77 2.51 -19.35
C GLN A 40 9.86 3.19 -20.20
N GLY A 41 10.03 4.52 -20.08
CA GLY A 41 10.96 5.30 -20.89
C GLY A 41 10.60 5.31 -22.38
N VAL A 42 9.30 5.32 -22.68
CA VAL A 42 8.76 5.35 -24.05
C VAL A 42 9.20 6.64 -24.73
N THR A 43 9.64 6.53 -25.98
CA THR A 43 9.98 7.66 -26.86
C THR A 43 9.07 7.62 -28.08
N ALA A 44 9.09 8.67 -28.92
CA ALA A 44 8.27 8.72 -30.13
C ALA A 44 8.44 7.49 -31.06
N ASP A 45 9.60 6.82 -31.00
CA ASP A 45 9.94 5.68 -31.86
C ASP A 45 9.65 4.30 -31.22
N ALA A 46 9.26 4.25 -29.94
CA ALA A 46 9.02 3.01 -29.21
C ALA A 46 7.65 3.06 -28.52
N PRO A 47 6.64 2.29 -28.96
CA PRO A 47 5.29 2.39 -28.43
C PRO A 47 5.20 1.92 -26.98
N LEU A 48 4.12 2.32 -26.32
CA LEU A 48 3.78 1.87 -24.97
C LEU A 48 3.63 0.35 -24.92
N ARG A 49 4.31 -0.31 -23.98
CA ARG A 49 4.19 -1.76 -23.80
C ARG A 49 3.00 -2.08 -22.90
N PRO A 50 2.13 -3.03 -23.30
CA PRO A 50 1.10 -3.55 -22.42
C PRO A 50 1.70 -4.15 -21.13
N ILE A 51 0.94 -4.13 -20.05
CA ILE A 51 1.28 -4.81 -18.79
C ILE A 51 1.02 -6.31 -18.95
N VAL A 52 2.08 -7.10 -18.89
CA VAL A 52 2.12 -8.55 -19.12
C VAL A 52 2.44 -9.37 -17.86
N GLU A 53 3.24 -8.84 -16.94
CA GLU A 53 3.71 -9.56 -15.74
C GLU A 53 3.38 -8.80 -14.43
N PRO A 54 2.11 -8.43 -14.17
CA PRO A 54 1.74 -7.80 -12.91
C PRO A 54 1.81 -8.80 -11.75
N ARG A 55 2.28 -8.36 -10.59
CA ARG A 55 2.38 -9.19 -9.37
C ARG A 55 1.73 -8.53 -8.18
N LEU A 56 0.81 -9.24 -7.53
CA LEU A 56 0.28 -8.84 -6.23
C LEU A 56 1.13 -9.47 -5.14
N VAL A 57 1.77 -8.62 -4.34
CA VAL A 57 2.70 -9.03 -3.29
C VAL A 57 2.06 -8.73 -1.95
N LEU A 58 1.62 -9.79 -1.27
CA LEU A 58 0.97 -9.73 0.02
C LEU A 58 2.02 -9.89 1.11
N VAL A 59 2.23 -8.87 1.93
CA VAL A 59 3.13 -8.96 3.09
C VAL A 59 2.30 -9.31 4.32
N SER A 60 2.70 -10.34 5.05
CA SER A 60 2.08 -10.72 6.31
C SER A 60 3.05 -10.64 7.48
N GLY A 61 2.52 -10.49 8.68
CA GLY A 61 3.29 -10.42 9.92
C GLY A 61 2.60 -9.53 10.95
N GLY A 62 3.16 -9.49 12.16
CA GLY A 62 2.63 -8.67 13.25
C GLY A 62 3.62 -8.57 14.41
N ARG A 63 3.23 -7.85 15.48
CA ARG A 63 4.04 -7.79 16.72
C ARG A 63 4.00 -9.13 17.47
N ALA A 64 5.14 -9.54 18.01
CA ALA A 64 5.25 -10.70 18.90
C ALA A 64 4.41 -10.47 20.19
N GLU A 65 3.87 -11.55 20.74
CA GLU A 65 2.80 -11.56 21.77
C GLU A 65 3.06 -10.77 23.07
N ALA A 66 4.30 -10.33 23.32
CA ALA A 66 4.70 -9.72 24.59
C ALA A 66 4.15 -8.29 24.85
N ASP A 67 3.76 -7.53 23.80
CA ASP A 67 3.34 -6.12 23.94
C ASP A 67 1.82 -5.91 24.10
N THR A 68 1.02 -6.99 24.10
CA THR A 68 -0.43 -6.93 24.28
C THR A 68 -0.91 -7.21 25.71
N ALA A 69 -0.01 -7.29 26.70
CA ALA A 69 -0.37 -7.46 28.11
C ALA A 69 -1.21 -6.29 28.70
N GLY A 70 -1.58 -5.29 27.90
CA GLY A 70 -2.49 -4.19 28.28
C GLY A 70 -3.86 -4.18 27.59
N THR A 71 -4.19 -5.12 26.70
CA THR A 71 -5.55 -5.19 26.12
C THR A 71 -6.42 -6.09 26.98
N THR A 72 -7.05 -5.51 28.01
CA THR A 72 -8.19 -6.13 28.68
C THR A 72 -9.23 -6.51 27.63
N GLU A 73 -9.41 -7.82 27.46
CA GLU A 73 -10.68 -8.44 27.12
C GLU A 73 -11.79 -7.78 27.96
N ILE A 74 -12.96 -7.54 27.37
CA ILE A 74 -14.26 -7.83 27.98
C ILE A 74 -15.31 -7.76 26.86
N THR A 75 -15.91 -8.93 26.66
CA THR A 75 -17.13 -9.22 25.92
C THR A 75 -18.30 -8.38 26.44
N ASP A 76 -19.02 -7.72 25.53
CA ASP A 76 -20.45 -7.47 25.70
C ASP A 76 -21.03 -7.10 24.33
N ASP A 77 -21.32 -8.13 23.54
CA ASP A 77 -22.59 -8.20 22.80
C ASP A 77 -22.84 -9.65 22.33
N ALA A 78 -23.84 -10.29 22.93
CA ALA A 78 -24.23 -11.67 22.65
C ALA A 78 -25.08 -11.74 21.37
N ALA A 79 -24.47 -11.52 20.19
CA ALA A 79 -25.08 -11.84 18.88
C ALA A 79 -24.11 -11.84 17.69
N SER A 80 -22.79 -11.77 17.89
CA SER A 80 -21.82 -11.80 16.78
C SER A 80 -20.73 -12.81 17.13
N THR A 81 -20.47 -13.75 16.23
CA THR A 81 -19.41 -14.77 16.32
C THR A 81 -18.13 -14.18 16.93
N ALA A 82 -17.73 -14.73 18.08
CA ALA A 82 -16.57 -14.31 18.85
C ALA A 82 -15.25 -14.73 18.17
N THR A 83 -14.96 -14.16 17.00
CA THR A 83 -13.63 -14.20 16.39
C THR A 83 -12.92 -12.91 16.73
N GLY A 84 -11.87 -13.00 17.54
CA GLY A 84 -11.01 -11.86 17.83
C GLY A 84 -10.33 -11.37 16.55
N PRO A 85 -9.82 -10.13 16.49
CA PRO A 85 -9.18 -9.65 15.29
C PRO A 85 -7.87 -10.38 14.94
N ARG A 86 -7.29 -11.18 15.87
CA ARG A 86 -6.20 -12.12 15.57
C ARG A 86 -6.69 -13.33 14.80
N ASP A 87 -7.84 -13.89 15.20
CA ASP A 87 -8.47 -15.02 14.54
C ASP A 87 -8.83 -14.68 13.09
N VAL A 88 -9.23 -13.43 12.84
CA VAL A 88 -9.51 -12.94 11.47
C VAL A 88 -8.23 -12.92 10.61
N ALA A 89 -7.11 -12.40 11.11
CA ALA A 89 -5.87 -12.35 10.34
C ALA A 89 -5.32 -13.76 10.06
N ALA A 90 -5.34 -14.65 11.07
CA ALA A 90 -4.97 -16.05 10.91
C ALA A 90 -5.88 -16.77 9.90
N GLN A 91 -7.20 -16.55 9.99
CA GLN A 91 -8.17 -17.12 9.05
C GLN A 91 -7.94 -16.64 7.62
N LEU A 92 -7.64 -15.35 7.40
CA LEU A 92 -7.33 -14.82 6.07
C LEU A 92 -6.03 -15.41 5.51
N LEU A 93 -5.04 -15.65 6.36
CA LEU A 93 -3.78 -16.30 5.97
C LEU A 93 -4.03 -17.77 5.60
N GLU A 94 -4.80 -18.50 6.41
CA GLU A 94 -5.24 -19.87 6.11
C GLU A 94 -6.02 -19.94 4.80
N GLN A 95 -6.93 -18.99 4.56
CA GLN A 95 -7.67 -18.88 3.30
C GLN A 95 -6.72 -18.70 2.11
N PHE A 96 -5.71 -17.84 2.24
CA PHE A 96 -4.71 -17.63 1.20
C PHE A 96 -3.94 -18.91 0.89
N HIS A 97 -3.45 -19.62 1.93
CA HIS A 97 -2.76 -20.91 1.74
C HIS A 97 -3.68 -21.98 1.15
N ALA A 98 -4.97 -21.95 1.47
CA ALA A 98 -5.98 -22.85 0.90
C ALA A 98 -6.39 -22.49 -0.54
N GLY A 99 -5.83 -21.42 -1.13
CA GLY A 99 -6.18 -20.99 -2.48
C GLY A 99 -7.53 -20.26 -2.58
N THR A 100 -8.01 -19.72 -1.46
CA THR A 100 -9.32 -19.06 -1.34
C THR A 100 -9.20 -17.62 -0.81
N GLY A 101 -10.33 -16.95 -0.64
CA GLY A 101 -10.39 -15.62 -0.05
C GLY A 101 -10.31 -14.48 -1.08
N PRO A 102 -10.50 -13.25 -0.60
CA PRO A 102 -10.73 -12.10 -1.46
C PRO A 102 -9.54 -11.75 -2.36
N THR A 103 -8.31 -11.80 -1.84
CA THR A 103 -7.10 -11.50 -2.64
C THR A 103 -7.00 -12.40 -3.85
N LEU A 104 -7.15 -13.72 -3.65
CA LEU A 104 -7.00 -14.70 -4.72
C LEU A 104 -8.17 -14.62 -5.72
N ALA A 105 -9.40 -14.41 -5.25
CA ALA A 105 -10.56 -14.25 -6.12
C ALA A 105 -10.42 -13.05 -7.07
N PHE A 106 -9.95 -11.90 -6.57
CA PHE A 106 -9.74 -10.71 -7.41
C PHE A 106 -8.52 -10.87 -8.32
N ALA A 107 -7.44 -11.49 -7.83
CA ALA A 107 -6.25 -11.76 -8.63
C ALA A 107 -6.55 -12.70 -9.80
N GLU A 108 -7.31 -13.78 -9.57
CA GLU A 108 -7.77 -14.70 -10.60
C GLU A 108 -8.64 -13.97 -11.64
N ALA A 109 -9.66 -13.22 -11.18
CA ALA A 109 -10.57 -12.51 -12.06
C ALA A 109 -9.89 -11.45 -12.94
N THR A 110 -8.71 -10.97 -12.53
CA THR A 110 -7.96 -9.91 -13.22
C THR A 110 -6.67 -10.39 -13.88
N GLY A 111 -6.37 -11.70 -13.78
CA GLY A 111 -5.19 -12.32 -14.36
C GLY A 111 -3.89 -11.78 -13.78
N ILE A 112 -3.82 -11.67 -12.45
CA ILE A 112 -2.65 -11.20 -11.70
C ILE A 112 -2.12 -12.36 -10.87
N ALA A 113 -0.82 -12.62 -10.93
CA ALA A 113 -0.23 -13.64 -10.09
C ALA A 113 0.09 -13.08 -8.70
N THR A 114 -0.08 -13.91 -7.67
CA THR A 114 0.05 -13.53 -6.26
C THR A 114 1.27 -14.17 -5.62
N GLU A 115 1.86 -13.48 -4.65
CA GLU A 115 2.95 -13.96 -3.81
C GLU A 115 2.71 -13.52 -2.37
N LEU A 116 3.02 -14.39 -1.41
CA LEU A 116 2.99 -14.09 0.02
C LEU A 116 4.42 -13.96 0.54
N VAL A 117 4.68 -12.87 1.24
CA VAL A 117 5.96 -12.57 1.90
C VAL A 117 5.70 -12.50 3.40
N GLU A 118 6.11 -13.54 4.11
CA GLU A 118 5.95 -13.61 5.56
C GLU A 118 7.11 -12.90 6.26
N SER A 119 6.81 -11.80 6.94
CA SER A 119 7.76 -11.08 7.75
C SER A 119 7.88 -11.73 9.14
N PRO A 120 9.05 -12.27 9.52
CA PRO A 120 9.21 -12.96 10.80
C PRO A 120 9.03 -12.02 11.99
N SER A 121 8.54 -12.56 13.11
CA SER A 121 8.35 -11.84 14.36
C SER A 121 8.85 -12.68 15.55
N PRO A 122 9.79 -12.18 16.38
CA PRO A 122 10.43 -10.88 16.28
C PRO A 122 11.43 -10.80 15.12
N SER A 123 11.61 -9.61 14.56
CA SER A 123 12.73 -9.28 13.66
C SER A 123 13.20 -7.85 13.92
N SER A 124 14.49 -7.60 13.67
CA SER A 124 15.04 -6.26 13.74
C SER A 124 14.55 -5.39 12.59
N PHE A 125 14.64 -4.07 12.75
CA PHE A 125 14.32 -3.11 11.70
C PHE A 125 15.12 -3.39 10.43
N GLU A 126 16.42 -3.66 10.56
CA GLU A 126 17.32 -3.93 9.45
C GLU A 126 16.96 -5.23 8.72
N GLU A 127 16.57 -6.28 9.43
CA GLU A 127 16.14 -7.56 8.83
C GLU A 127 14.83 -7.41 8.04
N ALA A 128 13.81 -6.78 8.63
CA ALA A 128 12.53 -6.55 7.98
C ALA A 128 12.68 -5.63 6.76
N LEU A 129 13.44 -4.54 6.89
CA LEU A 129 13.69 -3.62 5.77
C LEU A 129 14.45 -4.35 4.64
N SER A 130 15.45 -5.14 5.00
CA SER A 130 16.22 -5.93 4.03
C SER A 130 15.39 -7.02 3.35
N LEU A 131 14.38 -7.59 4.03
CA LEU A 131 13.44 -8.52 3.39
C LEU A 131 12.67 -7.80 2.27
N GLY A 132 12.10 -6.63 2.56
CA GLY A 132 11.39 -5.83 1.56
C GLY A 132 12.27 -5.46 0.36
N ILE A 133 13.51 -5.04 0.63
CA ILE A 133 14.50 -4.71 -0.41
C ILE A 133 14.78 -5.93 -1.30
N ARG A 134 15.11 -7.08 -0.71
CA ARG A 134 15.41 -8.31 -1.48
C ARG A 134 14.22 -8.79 -2.30
N THR A 135 13.01 -8.68 -1.75
CA THR A 135 11.77 -9.00 -2.47
C THR A 135 11.62 -8.10 -3.70
N ALA A 136 11.77 -6.78 -3.55
CA ALA A 136 11.68 -5.86 -4.68
C ALA A 136 12.75 -6.11 -5.75
N ASP A 137 14.00 -6.39 -5.33
CA ASP A 137 15.08 -6.75 -6.25
C ASP A 137 14.74 -8.02 -7.04
N ALA A 138 14.23 -9.06 -6.37
CA ALA A 138 13.83 -10.31 -7.03
C ALA A 138 12.70 -10.11 -8.05
N HIS A 139 11.71 -9.27 -7.75
CA HIS A 139 10.65 -8.93 -8.71
C HIS A 139 11.18 -8.14 -9.91
N ALA A 140 12.05 -7.15 -9.68
CA ALA A 140 12.66 -6.38 -10.74
C ALA A 140 13.52 -7.28 -11.66
N ASP A 141 14.33 -8.16 -11.08
CA ASP A 141 15.20 -9.10 -11.82
C ASP A 141 14.38 -10.14 -12.62
N ARG A 142 13.18 -10.49 -12.13
CA ARG A 142 12.22 -11.33 -12.85
C ARG A 142 11.54 -10.62 -14.04
N GLY A 143 11.66 -9.30 -14.13
CA GLY A 143 11.00 -8.50 -15.16
C GLY A 143 9.52 -8.22 -14.86
N VAL A 144 9.15 -8.15 -13.58
CA VAL A 144 7.82 -7.68 -13.16
C VAL A 144 7.62 -6.24 -13.62
N ASP A 145 6.54 -5.99 -14.34
CA ASP A 145 6.26 -4.70 -14.97
C ASP A 145 5.24 -3.84 -14.19
N LEU A 146 4.63 -4.39 -13.14
CA LEU A 146 3.79 -3.69 -12.18
C LEU A 146 3.67 -4.48 -10.88
N VAL A 147 3.98 -3.86 -9.74
CA VAL A 147 3.74 -4.47 -8.41
C VAL A 147 2.49 -3.89 -7.75
N LEU A 148 1.68 -4.76 -7.16
CA LEU A 148 0.48 -4.43 -6.39
C LEU A 148 0.73 -4.82 -4.92
N PRO A 149 1.31 -3.94 -4.10
CA PRO A 149 1.53 -4.20 -2.69
C PRO A 149 0.21 -4.42 -1.94
N ALA A 150 0.22 -5.33 -0.98
CA ALA A 150 -0.88 -5.57 -0.06
C ALA A 150 -0.35 -5.97 1.33
N SER A 151 -1.17 -5.76 2.36
CA SER A 151 -0.88 -6.22 3.73
C SER A 151 -1.94 -7.20 4.19
N LEU A 152 -1.53 -8.19 4.99
CA LEU A 152 -2.40 -9.12 5.71
C LEU A 152 -1.83 -9.32 7.12
N GLY A 153 -2.39 -8.64 8.09
CA GLY A 153 -1.91 -8.68 9.46
C GLY A 153 -2.89 -8.08 10.46
N HIS A 154 -2.66 -8.39 11.74
CA HIS A 154 -3.49 -7.95 12.85
C HIS A 154 -2.97 -6.62 13.42
N GLY A 155 -3.85 -5.62 13.54
CA GLY A 155 -3.50 -4.32 14.14
C GLY A 155 -2.69 -3.40 13.22
N ASP A 156 -2.46 -3.81 11.98
CA ASP A 156 -1.74 -3.03 10.97
C ASP A 156 -2.40 -1.69 10.69
N GLU A 157 -3.74 -1.60 10.77
CA GLU A 157 -4.46 -0.38 10.44
C GLU A 157 -4.29 0.70 11.51
N GLU A 158 -4.51 0.41 12.79
CA GLU A 158 -4.28 1.41 13.86
C GLU A 158 -2.81 1.86 13.92
N GLU A 159 -1.87 0.94 13.70
CA GLU A 159 -0.46 1.27 13.63
C GLU A 159 -0.14 2.15 12.42
N ALA A 160 -0.66 1.80 11.23
CA ALA A 160 -0.52 2.63 10.03
C ALA A 160 -1.13 4.03 10.24
N LEU A 161 -2.28 4.14 10.91
CA LEU A 161 -2.90 5.43 11.22
C LEU A 161 -2.05 6.26 12.18
N ALA A 162 -1.44 5.64 13.20
CA ALA A 162 -0.52 6.33 14.10
C ALA A 162 0.75 6.80 13.37
N LEU A 163 1.32 5.95 12.51
CA LEU A 163 2.44 6.30 11.64
C LEU A 163 2.09 7.49 10.73
N LEU A 164 0.90 7.50 10.13
CA LEU A 164 0.42 8.59 9.28
C LEU A 164 0.22 9.89 10.06
N GLY A 165 -0.39 9.82 11.25
CA GLY A 165 -0.60 10.97 12.13
C GLY A 165 0.72 11.62 12.54
N LEU A 166 1.72 10.81 12.89
CA LEU A 166 3.06 11.30 13.20
C LEU A 166 3.75 11.94 12.00
N LEU A 167 3.66 11.33 10.82
CA LEU A 167 4.30 11.83 9.60
C LEU A 167 3.65 13.13 9.10
N CYS A 168 2.32 13.22 9.16
CA CYS A 168 1.56 14.37 8.65
C CYS A 168 1.27 15.44 9.71
N SER A 169 1.69 15.24 10.97
CA SER A 169 1.35 16.12 12.10
C SER A 169 -0.17 16.31 12.28
N GLU A 170 -0.92 15.22 12.12
CA GLU A 170 -2.39 15.20 12.21
C GLU A 170 -2.85 14.56 13.52
N GLU A 171 -4.04 14.96 13.99
CA GLU A 171 -4.61 14.46 15.24
C GLU A 171 -5.17 13.02 15.09
N PRO A 172 -5.18 12.20 16.17
CA PRO A 172 -5.71 10.83 16.12
C PRO A 172 -7.14 10.73 15.57
N VAL A 173 -8.00 11.69 15.94
CA VAL A 173 -9.39 11.75 15.44
C VAL A 173 -9.48 12.01 13.94
N ALA A 174 -8.53 12.77 13.38
CA ALA A 174 -8.50 13.14 11.97
C ALA A 174 -8.04 11.97 11.10
N VAL A 175 -7.01 11.24 11.55
CA VAL A 175 -6.51 10.06 10.81
C VAL A 175 -7.45 8.86 10.92
N VAL A 176 -8.11 8.66 12.06
CA VAL A 176 -9.09 7.57 12.22
C VAL A 176 -10.38 7.85 11.48
N GLY A 177 -10.89 9.09 11.56
CA GLY A 177 -12.18 9.48 10.97
C GLY A 177 -13.38 8.77 11.61
N PHE A 178 -14.60 9.25 11.31
CA PHE A 178 -15.84 8.60 11.74
C PHE A 178 -16.56 8.05 10.51
N HIS A 179 -16.75 6.73 10.48
CA HIS A 179 -17.21 6.01 9.28
C HIS A 179 -18.42 5.11 9.58
N GLY A 180 -19.31 5.54 10.47
CA GLY A 180 -20.53 4.78 10.82
C GLY A 180 -20.29 3.55 11.70
N THR A 181 -19.10 3.41 12.29
CA THR A 181 -18.85 2.47 13.39
C THR A 181 -19.52 2.96 14.67
N SER A 182 -19.79 2.07 15.63
CA SER A 182 -20.30 2.49 16.95
C SER A 182 -19.35 3.48 17.64
N ASP A 183 -19.92 4.46 18.35
CA ASP A 183 -19.15 5.50 19.05
C ASP A 183 -18.11 4.89 20.01
N LYS A 184 -18.47 3.79 20.69
CA LYS A 184 -17.56 3.05 21.57
C LYS A 184 -16.35 2.50 20.80
N ARG A 185 -16.59 1.80 19.69
CA ARG A 185 -15.50 1.21 18.88
C ARG A 185 -14.64 2.29 18.25
N TRP A 186 -15.25 3.35 17.75
CA TRP A 186 -14.54 4.50 17.21
C TRP A 186 -13.64 5.16 18.27
N SER A 187 -14.18 5.48 19.44
CA SER A 187 -13.43 6.09 20.54
C SER A 187 -12.27 5.22 21.02
N GLN A 188 -12.44 3.90 21.01
CA GLN A 188 -11.36 2.95 21.35
C GLN A 188 -10.24 2.98 20.31
N ARG A 189 -10.56 2.98 19.01
CA ARG A 189 -9.57 3.11 17.93
C ARG A 189 -8.80 4.43 18.03
N VAL A 190 -9.51 5.54 18.22
CA VAL A 190 -8.90 6.87 18.43
C VAL A 190 -7.94 6.85 19.62
N SER A 191 -8.36 6.26 20.75
CA SER A 191 -7.51 6.16 21.94
C SER A 191 -6.26 5.33 21.68
N ARG A 192 -6.38 4.20 20.98
CA ARG A 192 -5.25 3.36 20.61
C ARG A 192 -4.26 4.09 19.71
N VAL A 193 -4.76 4.76 18.68
CA VAL A 193 -3.92 5.57 17.76
C VAL A 193 -3.23 6.70 18.51
N ARG A 194 -3.94 7.40 19.41
CA ARG A 194 -3.36 8.43 20.27
C ARG A 194 -2.22 7.89 21.12
N ASP A 195 -2.40 6.74 21.76
CA ASP A 195 -1.39 6.17 22.66
C ASP A 195 -0.14 5.72 21.87
N LEU A 196 -0.34 5.13 20.68
CA LEU A 196 0.74 4.80 19.74
C LEU A 196 1.50 6.05 19.25
N MET A 197 0.78 7.12 18.91
CA MET A 197 1.40 8.39 18.52
C MET A 197 2.15 9.05 19.69
N PHE A 198 1.64 8.90 20.91
CA PHE A 198 2.28 9.45 22.11
C PHE A 198 3.59 8.72 22.44
N SER A 199 3.67 7.40 22.24
CA SER A 199 4.88 6.62 22.53
C SER A 199 6.05 7.00 21.62
N ALA A 200 5.77 7.34 20.36
CA ALA A 200 6.79 7.69 19.36
C ALA A 200 6.99 9.21 19.16
N ARG A 201 6.42 10.06 20.04
CA ARG A 201 6.41 11.53 19.85
C ARG A 201 7.81 12.16 19.78
N ASP A 202 8.78 11.58 20.46
CA ASP A 202 10.16 12.09 20.52
C ASP A 202 10.94 11.78 19.23
N HIS A 203 10.35 11.00 18.31
CA HIS A 203 10.94 10.62 17.02
C HIS A 203 10.40 11.43 15.83
N ARG A 204 9.52 12.43 16.05
CA ARG A 204 8.80 13.20 15.00
C ARG A 204 9.66 13.92 13.94
N GLY A 205 10.99 13.89 14.04
CA GLY A 205 11.91 14.45 13.05
C GLY A 205 12.55 13.43 12.09
N SER A 206 12.27 12.14 12.25
CA SER A 206 12.94 11.08 11.49
C SER A 206 11.97 9.95 11.17
N ALA A 207 11.60 9.83 9.89
CA ALA A 207 10.71 8.76 9.42
C ALA A 207 11.29 7.37 9.75
N ALA A 208 12.61 7.20 9.66
CA ALA A 208 13.28 5.96 10.03
C ALA A 208 13.17 5.64 11.52
N ASP A 209 13.30 6.64 12.40
CA ASP A 209 13.20 6.41 13.85
C ASP A 209 11.76 6.17 14.30
N ILE A 210 10.79 6.83 13.66
CA ILE A 210 9.36 6.54 13.88
C ILE A 210 9.05 5.09 13.49
N LEU A 211 9.50 4.63 12.31
CA LEU A 211 9.31 3.24 11.90
C LEU A 211 9.99 2.27 12.85
N ARG A 212 11.25 2.51 13.20
CA ARG A 212 12.01 1.64 14.11
C ARG A 212 11.35 1.51 15.49
N HIS A 213 10.71 2.58 15.98
CA HIS A 213 10.04 2.56 17.27
C HIS A 213 8.63 1.96 17.20
N LEU A 214 7.85 2.33 16.17
CA LEU A 214 6.40 2.11 16.17
C LEU A 214 5.94 0.99 15.25
N ALA A 215 6.62 0.78 14.11
CA ALA A 215 6.15 -0.11 13.06
C ALA A 215 6.45 -1.58 13.35
N ASN A 216 5.53 -2.45 12.99
CA ASN A 216 5.69 -3.89 13.00
C ASN A 216 6.56 -4.34 11.81
N PRO A 217 7.12 -5.56 11.86
CA PRO A 217 7.97 -6.07 10.80
C PRO A 217 7.34 -6.08 9.39
N ALA A 218 6.03 -6.36 9.28
CA ALA A 218 5.34 -6.38 8.00
C ALA A 218 5.27 -4.98 7.37
N MET A 219 4.96 -3.95 8.16
CA MET A 219 4.98 -2.55 7.73
C MET A 219 6.39 -2.12 7.30
N ILE A 220 7.43 -2.48 8.06
CA ILE A 220 8.82 -2.16 7.70
C ILE A 220 9.22 -2.85 6.39
N THR A 221 8.86 -4.13 6.23
CA THR A 221 9.05 -4.90 4.99
C THR A 221 8.34 -4.23 3.82
N LEU A 222 7.08 -3.80 4.00
CA LEU A 222 6.31 -3.13 2.97
C LEU A 222 6.93 -1.78 2.57
N VAL A 223 7.39 -0.98 3.53
CA VAL A 223 8.11 0.28 3.25
C VAL A 223 9.39 0.02 2.44
N GLY A 224 10.19 -0.97 2.85
CA GLY A 224 11.42 -1.35 2.14
C GLY A 224 11.14 -1.83 0.72
N PHE A 225 10.09 -2.64 0.55
CA PHE A 225 9.63 -3.13 -0.75
C PHE A 225 9.23 -1.98 -1.69
N LEU A 226 8.47 -1.00 -1.20
CA LEU A 226 8.02 0.14 -2.02
C LEU A 226 9.16 1.08 -2.39
N ALA A 227 10.03 1.43 -1.43
CA ALA A 227 11.19 2.29 -1.67
C ALA A 227 12.16 1.65 -2.67
N GLN A 228 12.41 0.35 -2.53
CA GLN A 228 13.28 -0.38 -3.44
C GLN A 228 12.62 -0.60 -4.80
N SER A 229 11.33 -0.89 -4.88
CA SER A 229 10.61 -1.04 -6.17
C SER A 229 10.74 0.23 -7.01
N ALA A 230 10.54 1.40 -6.40
CA ALA A 230 10.74 2.68 -7.08
C ALA A 230 12.22 2.90 -7.48
N SER A 231 13.17 2.57 -6.60
CA SER A 231 14.61 2.65 -6.90
C SER A 231 15.03 1.74 -8.06
N ARG A 232 14.38 0.58 -8.18
CA ARG A 232 14.54 -0.40 -9.27
C ARG A 232 13.73 -0.07 -10.51
N ARG A 233 13.02 1.06 -10.53
CA ARG A 233 12.19 1.52 -11.65
C ARG A 233 11.03 0.58 -11.98
N THR A 234 10.47 -0.06 -10.96
CA THR A 234 9.28 -0.89 -11.07
C THR A 234 8.06 -0.07 -10.62
N PRO A 235 7.05 0.15 -11.48
CA PRO A 235 5.87 0.92 -11.10
C PRO A 235 5.01 0.15 -10.08
N ILE A 236 4.31 0.91 -9.26
CA ILE A 236 3.59 0.43 -8.07
C ILE A 236 2.13 0.87 -8.16
N LEU A 237 1.18 -0.04 -7.86
CA LEU A 237 -0.24 0.29 -7.74
C LEU A 237 -0.73 0.05 -6.32
N LEU A 238 -0.97 1.14 -5.59
CA LEU A 238 -1.42 1.15 -4.20
C LEU A 238 -2.91 0.80 -4.09
N ASP A 239 -3.30 0.24 -2.95
CA ASP A 239 -4.68 -0.18 -2.67
C ASP A 239 -5.34 0.71 -1.60
N THR A 240 -5.23 0.33 -0.32
CA THR A 240 -5.90 0.99 0.81
C THR A 240 -4.90 1.64 1.78
N THR A 241 -5.44 2.20 2.88
CA THR A 241 -4.73 2.93 3.94
C THR A 241 -3.35 2.38 4.25
N VAL A 242 -3.21 1.10 4.60
CA VAL A 242 -1.91 0.52 5.02
C VAL A 242 -0.84 0.67 3.93
N THR A 243 -1.17 0.32 2.68
CA THR A 243 -0.24 0.43 1.55
C THR A 243 0.08 1.88 1.21
N CYS A 244 -0.89 2.79 1.35
CA CYS A 244 -0.68 4.22 1.12
C CYS A 244 0.17 4.85 2.22
N VAL A 245 0.02 4.43 3.48
CA VAL A 245 0.90 4.86 4.58
C VAL A 245 2.32 4.35 4.38
N ALA A 246 2.48 3.08 4.01
CA ALA A 246 3.78 2.53 3.67
C ALA A 246 4.44 3.32 2.52
N ALA A 247 3.66 3.72 1.52
CA ALA A 247 4.12 4.59 0.44
C ALA A 247 4.54 5.99 0.91
N CYS A 248 3.83 6.61 1.86
CA CYS A 248 4.25 7.89 2.46
C CYS A 248 5.63 7.76 3.13
N TYR A 249 5.87 6.67 3.85
CA TYR A 249 7.17 6.40 4.46
C TYR A 249 8.24 6.03 3.44
N ALA A 250 7.90 5.27 2.39
CA ALA A 250 8.82 4.99 1.29
C ALA A 250 9.27 6.29 0.60
N GLN A 251 8.35 7.24 0.37
CA GLN A 251 8.67 8.57 -0.15
C GLN A 251 9.56 9.38 0.82
N ALA A 252 9.34 9.26 2.13
CA ALA A 252 10.16 9.95 3.12
C ALA A 252 11.59 9.37 3.20
N LEU A 253 11.74 8.05 3.06
CA LEU A 253 13.04 7.38 3.08
C LEU A 253 13.79 7.45 1.74
N ALA A 254 13.06 7.42 0.63
CA ALA A 254 13.57 7.45 -0.74
C ALA A 254 12.85 8.55 -1.54
N PRO A 255 13.26 9.83 -1.39
CA PRO A 255 12.58 10.94 -2.06
C PRO A 255 12.52 10.74 -3.57
N GLY A 256 11.32 10.85 -4.14
CA GLY A 256 11.05 10.59 -5.57
C GLY A 256 10.33 9.25 -5.81
N ALA A 257 10.24 8.39 -4.80
CA ALA A 257 9.55 7.11 -4.90
C ALA A 257 8.07 7.24 -5.31
N ARG A 258 7.38 8.29 -4.85
CA ARG A 258 5.96 8.52 -5.17
C ARG A 258 5.69 8.67 -6.67
N ASP A 259 6.68 9.12 -7.44
CA ASP A 259 6.51 9.36 -8.88
C ASP A 259 6.42 8.03 -9.65
N TRP A 260 6.74 6.91 -9.00
CA TRP A 260 6.59 5.54 -9.50
C TRP A 260 5.28 4.87 -9.04
N MET A 261 4.35 5.61 -8.43
CA MET A 261 3.16 5.06 -7.80
C MET A 261 1.86 5.57 -8.45
N LEU A 262 0.89 4.67 -8.57
CA LEU A 262 -0.52 4.98 -8.82
C LEU A 262 -1.35 4.55 -7.61
N ALA A 263 -2.51 5.17 -7.40
CA ALA A 263 -3.51 4.73 -6.43
C ALA A 263 -4.68 4.05 -7.17
N GLY A 264 -5.00 2.80 -6.83
CA GLY A 264 -6.05 2.04 -7.49
C GLY A 264 -7.44 2.57 -7.16
N GLN A 265 -7.83 2.52 -5.89
CA GLN A 265 -9.16 2.90 -5.44
C GLN A 265 -9.18 4.05 -4.45
N LEU A 266 -10.29 4.77 -4.39
CA LEU A 266 -10.62 5.68 -3.32
C LEU A 266 -11.61 5.00 -2.37
N THR A 267 -11.24 4.95 -1.09
CA THR A 267 -12.09 4.50 0.01
C THR A 267 -12.52 5.70 0.85
N PRO A 268 -13.63 5.61 1.61
CA PRO A 268 -14.07 6.67 2.50
C PRO A 268 -13.25 6.76 3.80
N GLN A 269 -12.24 5.89 3.99
CA GLN A 269 -11.41 5.88 5.19
C GLN A 269 -10.58 7.17 5.26
N ALA A 270 -10.64 7.88 6.39
CA ALA A 270 -9.97 9.17 6.54
C ALA A 270 -8.45 9.06 6.38
N GLY A 271 -7.86 8.00 6.93
CA GLY A 271 -6.43 7.69 6.74
C GLY A 271 -6.06 7.49 5.27
N HIS A 272 -6.88 6.79 4.50
CA HIS A 272 -6.65 6.60 3.05
C HIS A 272 -6.68 7.94 2.31
N LEU A 273 -7.72 8.74 2.53
CA LEU A 273 -7.88 10.07 1.93
C LEU A 273 -6.70 10.99 2.25
N LEU A 274 -6.25 11.00 3.50
CA LEU A 274 -5.11 11.78 3.94
C LEU A 274 -3.81 11.29 3.29
N ALA A 275 -3.59 9.97 3.23
CA ALA A 275 -2.36 9.40 2.66
C ALA A 275 -2.25 9.66 1.15
N VAL A 276 -3.32 9.42 0.37
CA VAL A 276 -3.28 9.72 -1.08
C VAL A 276 -3.13 11.22 -1.35
N ARG A 277 -3.72 12.08 -0.51
CA ARG A 277 -3.53 13.53 -0.58
C ARG A 277 -2.09 13.93 -0.27
N HIS A 278 -1.47 13.33 0.75
CA HIS A 278 -0.08 13.59 1.12
C HIS A 278 0.88 13.18 -0.01
N LEU A 279 0.61 12.03 -0.66
CA LEU A 279 1.37 11.58 -1.82
C LEU A 279 1.10 12.42 -3.08
N GLY A 280 -0.04 13.13 -3.14
CA GLY A 280 -0.47 13.85 -4.34
C GLY A 280 -1.02 12.93 -5.43
N LEU A 281 -1.52 11.74 -5.06
CA LEU A 281 -2.05 10.75 -5.97
C LEU A 281 -3.56 10.90 -6.11
N THR A 282 -4.05 10.74 -7.34
CA THR A 282 -5.50 10.69 -7.63
C THR A 282 -5.90 9.25 -7.91
N PRO A 283 -6.74 8.61 -7.08
CA PRO A 283 -7.13 7.21 -7.30
C PRO A 283 -7.90 6.98 -8.60
N LEU A 284 -7.80 5.80 -9.20
CA LEU A 284 -8.39 5.50 -10.52
C LEU A 284 -9.92 5.37 -10.47
N PHE A 285 -10.48 4.82 -9.40
CA PHE A 285 -11.92 4.66 -9.24
C PHE A 285 -12.36 4.81 -7.77
N ALA A 286 -13.66 4.94 -7.52
CA ALA A 286 -14.23 5.02 -6.18
C ALA A 286 -15.47 4.11 -6.07
N LEU A 287 -15.29 2.93 -5.47
CA LEU A 287 -16.37 1.98 -5.16
C LEU A 287 -16.62 1.84 -3.66
N ASN A 288 -15.93 2.64 -2.83
CA ASN A 288 -16.00 2.58 -1.37
C ASN A 288 -15.74 1.17 -0.80
N MET A 289 -14.70 0.47 -1.28
CA MET A 289 -14.34 -0.87 -0.78
C MET A 289 -13.21 -0.79 0.26
N PRO A 290 -13.50 -0.83 1.58
CA PRO A 290 -12.47 -0.83 2.61
C PRO A 290 -11.76 -2.18 2.79
N LEU A 291 -12.10 -3.20 1.98
CA LEU A 291 -11.67 -4.59 2.13
C LEU A 291 -10.15 -4.76 2.17
N GLY A 292 -9.40 -3.99 1.37
CA GLY A 292 -7.94 -4.06 1.33
C GLY A 292 -7.40 -5.32 0.67
N MET A 293 -6.24 -5.78 1.17
CA MET A 293 -5.53 -7.00 0.71
C MET A 293 -5.24 -7.04 -0.80
N GLY A 294 -5.10 -5.87 -1.44
CA GLY A 294 -4.80 -5.73 -2.86
C GLY A 294 -6.02 -5.80 -3.78
N THR A 295 -7.23 -5.93 -3.22
CA THR A 295 -8.46 -6.10 -4.02
C THR A 295 -8.81 -4.87 -4.85
N GLY A 296 -8.60 -3.66 -4.34
CA GLY A 296 -8.82 -2.43 -5.10
C GLY A 296 -7.77 -2.20 -6.17
N ALA A 297 -6.50 -2.49 -5.87
CA ALA A 297 -5.42 -2.46 -6.85
C ALA A 297 -5.69 -3.46 -7.99
N ALA A 298 -6.07 -4.71 -7.66
CA ALA A 298 -6.45 -5.71 -8.67
C ALA A 298 -7.63 -5.24 -9.52
N SER A 299 -8.66 -4.67 -8.90
CA SER A 299 -9.84 -4.12 -9.60
C SER A 299 -9.53 -2.98 -10.58
N ALA A 300 -8.41 -2.27 -10.39
CA ALA A 300 -7.94 -1.23 -11.30
C ALA A 300 -7.23 -1.79 -12.55
N MET A 301 -6.83 -3.07 -12.55
CA MET A 301 -6.05 -3.68 -13.62
C MET A 301 -6.75 -3.64 -14.99
N PRO A 302 -8.06 -3.88 -15.13
CA PRO A 302 -8.75 -3.75 -16.43
C PRO A 302 -8.66 -2.33 -17.00
N LEU A 303 -8.75 -1.29 -16.17
CA LEU A 303 -8.61 0.11 -16.59
C LEU A 303 -7.19 0.40 -17.07
N ILE A 304 -6.19 -0.09 -16.33
CA ILE A 304 -4.78 0.04 -16.70
C ILE A 304 -4.50 -0.67 -18.03
N ARG A 305 -4.93 -1.92 -18.19
CA ARG A 305 -4.74 -2.68 -19.44
C ARG A 305 -5.43 -2.00 -20.62
N ALA A 306 -6.65 -1.47 -20.42
CA ALA A 306 -7.36 -0.71 -21.45
C ALA A 306 -6.58 0.54 -21.85
N ALA A 307 -6.09 1.32 -20.87
CA ALA A 307 -5.26 2.50 -21.13
C ALA A 307 -3.97 2.13 -21.87
N THR A 308 -3.19 1.16 -21.39
CA THR A 308 -1.92 0.80 -22.05
C THR A 308 -2.14 0.23 -23.44
N THR A 309 -3.20 -0.56 -23.65
CA THR A 309 -3.52 -1.15 -24.96
C THR A 309 -4.01 -0.11 -25.96
N LEU A 310 -4.81 0.85 -25.52
CA LEU A 310 -5.32 1.94 -26.36
C LEU A 310 -4.18 2.77 -26.97
N TYR A 311 -3.09 2.94 -26.22
CA TYR A 311 -1.93 3.75 -26.61
C TYR A 311 -0.69 2.91 -27.02
N ALA A 312 -0.85 1.59 -27.21
CA ALA A 312 0.24 0.69 -27.61
C ALA A 312 0.50 0.67 -29.13
N ARG A 313 -0.23 1.46 -29.92
CA ARG A 313 -0.23 1.42 -31.39
C ARG A 313 -0.11 2.82 -31.98
#